data_AF-A0A935KAJ6-F1
#
_entry.id   AF-A0A935KAJ6-F1
#
_cell.length_a   1.000
_cell.length_b   1.000
_cell.length_c   1.000
_cell.angle_alpha   90.00
_cell.angle_beta   90.00
_cell.angle_gamma   90.00
#
_symmetry.space_group_name_H-M   'P 1'
#
loop_
_entity.id
_entity.type
_entity.pdbx_description
1 polymer ?
#
loop_
_entity_poly.entity_id
_entity_poly.type
_entity_poly.pdbx_seq_one_letter_code
_entity_poly.pdbx_strand_id
1 'polypeptide(L)'
;MPGTGFFSEWWRILWNRILPEVPDERRLKDCLHVIYDRSDDWRWLEQQPPEASQHLWSLLAPTEELRSIDWLSIQDQILDSVLLLAHRVSGLGVDSELMRAAPDFDENSPRFIALSAEALDFVNAFRQHINTVEPSLDDGSQLLVMADQCQETLQRIRKRALTVGTSLHLSYILTRSEQSLERLRELVAILISADRNQEEAITAWSTFAHEAFLAENRRNSMRYYMSQLSRLMAVRVTENAARSGEHYICETKSDYQQMWRSAAGAGVLIGGMALLKVFAAGLHAPLFVEAFLFSMIYGLGFVLIYLLGMTVATKQPAMTAQTLASLLSDIKPNRAADLERVVDVVAAVCRSQLAAIGGNVMLALPVAIGLGWGLSELAGVPIISMEKGAHLLEDLDPLSWAIPHAAIAGFYLFLSGLITGYFDNQAAYSDFGARIARLRWLQKLLGKDRAQRFGFYIQERMGGIMGNFLFGCMLGSTGVIGTILGLPLDIRHIAFSSANLGYALLGFDFALPLKAVLWGALGIALIGMTNLVVSFALALRTALRARRVEFEHWMPLLGAIWRRFRQHPRSFLLPPRE
;
A
#
# COMPACT_ATOMS: atom_id res chain seq x y z
N MET A 1 -8.83 15.91 7.63
CA MET A 1 -8.26 15.71 6.28
C MET A 1 -8.72 16.85 5.37
N PRO A 2 -7.85 17.33 4.46
CA PRO A 2 -8.12 18.50 3.63
C PRO A 2 -9.18 18.19 2.57
N GLY A 3 -9.95 19.20 2.13
CA GLY A 3 -11.19 19.03 1.35
C GLY A 3 -11.05 18.54 -0.10
N THR A 4 -9.82 18.43 -0.61
CA THR A 4 -9.52 18.15 -2.01
C THR A 4 -8.93 16.74 -2.19
N GLY A 5 -8.87 16.25 -3.44
CA GLY A 5 -8.29 14.95 -3.77
C GLY A 5 -6.79 14.86 -3.43
N PHE A 6 -6.23 13.64 -3.48
CA PHE A 6 -4.83 13.42 -3.11
C PHE A 6 -3.84 14.31 -3.88
N PHE A 7 -3.95 14.32 -5.21
CA PHE A 7 -3.01 15.03 -6.06
C PHE A 7 -3.13 16.55 -5.92
N SER A 8 -4.35 17.06 -5.75
CA SER A 8 -4.56 18.49 -5.52
C SER A 8 -3.98 18.94 -4.18
N GLU A 9 -4.09 18.11 -3.15
CA GLU A 9 -3.52 18.42 -1.85
C GLU A 9 -1.99 18.30 -1.84
N TRP A 10 -1.44 17.27 -2.50
CA TRP A 10 0.00 17.13 -2.72
C TRP A 10 0.56 18.38 -3.40
N TRP A 11 -0.12 18.84 -4.46
CA TRP A 11 0.24 20.05 -5.17
C TRP A 11 0.13 21.30 -4.30
N ARG A 12 -0.95 21.42 -3.50
CA ARG A 12 -1.13 22.53 -2.53
C ARG A 12 0.01 22.58 -1.52
N ILE A 13 0.38 21.45 -0.92
CA ILE A 13 1.47 21.38 0.07
C ILE A 13 2.80 21.77 -0.58
N LEU A 14 3.09 21.27 -1.78
CA LEU A 14 4.29 21.61 -2.52
C LEU A 14 4.36 23.11 -2.81
N TRP A 15 3.26 23.68 -3.31
CA TRP A 15 3.19 25.08 -3.70
C TRP A 15 3.24 26.02 -2.50
N ASN A 16 2.53 25.71 -1.40
CA ASN A 16 2.58 26.51 -0.18
C ASN A 16 3.99 26.54 0.45
N ARG A 17 4.84 25.54 0.17
CA ARG A 17 6.24 25.54 0.60
C ARG A 17 7.12 26.45 -0.25
N ILE A 18 6.78 26.64 -1.52
CA ILE A 18 7.52 27.50 -2.46
C ILE A 18 7.03 28.95 -2.32
N LEU A 19 5.72 29.14 -2.18
CA LEU A 19 5.06 30.44 -2.09
C LEU A 19 3.90 30.33 -1.07
N PRO A 20 4.15 30.70 0.20
CA PRO A 20 3.14 30.65 1.26
C PRO A 20 1.95 31.57 0.95
N GLU A 21 0.76 31.17 1.42
CA GLU A 21 -0.44 32.01 1.37
C GLU A 21 -0.26 33.24 2.28
N VAL A 22 -0.85 34.39 1.89
CA VAL A 22 -0.85 35.59 2.73
C VAL A 22 -1.75 35.35 3.94
N PRO A 23 -1.25 35.49 5.19
CA PRO A 23 -2.05 35.26 6.37
C PRO A 23 -3.14 36.33 6.52
N ASP A 24 -4.36 35.90 6.85
CA ASP A 24 -5.47 36.78 7.23
C ASP A 24 -5.62 36.73 8.75
N GLU A 25 -5.14 37.76 9.45
CA GLU A 25 -5.16 37.86 10.93
C GLU A 25 -6.57 37.83 11.53
N ARG A 26 -7.63 37.84 10.72
CA ARG A 26 -9.01 37.63 11.19
C ARG A 26 -9.37 36.17 11.38
N ARG A 27 -8.52 35.25 10.89
CA ARG A 27 -8.77 33.80 10.95
C ARG A 27 -7.82 33.17 11.94
N LEU A 28 -8.38 32.45 12.92
CA LEU A 28 -7.60 31.74 13.94
C LEU A 28 -6.46 30.90 13.33
N LYS A 29 -6.74 30.16 12.25
CA LYS A 29 -5.73 29.33 11.57
C LYS A 29 -4.50 30.14 11.11
N ASP A 30 -4.70 31.38 10.68
CA ASP A 30 -3.65 32.22 10.09
C ASP A 30 -2.91 32.97 11.20
N CYS A 31 -3.61 33.37 12.28
CA CYS A 31 -2.98 33.83 13.53
C CYS A 31 -1.99 32.80 14.08
N LEU A 32 -2.35 31.51 14.01
CA LEU A 32 -1.48 30.44 14.48
C LEU A 32 -0.20 30.30 13.67
N HIS A 33 -0.23 30.55 12.36
CA HIS A 33 0.99 30.57 11.54
C HIS A 33 1.86 31.78 11.83
N VAL A 34 1.27 32.90 12.30
CA VAL A 34 2.02 34.08 12.74
C VAL A 34 2.68 33.85 14.11
N ILE A 35 1.99 33.16 15.04
CA ILE A 35 2.49 32.86 16.39
C ILE A 35 3.50 31.70 16.39
N TYR A 36 3.21 30.63 15.64
CA TYR A 36 4.02 29.43 15.51
C TYR A 36 4.64 29.38 14.11
N ASP A 37 5.71 30.13 13.91
CA ASP A 37 6.37 30.32 12.61
C ASP A 37 7.22 29.11 12.17
N ARG A 38 7.50 28.16 13.07
CA ARG A 38 8.37 27.01 12.78
C ARG A 38 7.58 25.74 12.49
N SER A 39 8.01 25.06 11.42
CA SER A 39 7.45 23.78 10.99
C SER A 39 7.68 22.61 11.98
N ASP A 40 8.49 22.80 13.01
CA ASP A 40 8.79 21.82 14.05
C ASP A 40 8.25 22.22 15.44
N ASP A 41 7.48 23.31 15.55
CA ASP A 41 6.85 23.72 16.82
C ASP A 41 5.93 22.65 17.40
N TRP A 42 5.35 21.81 16.55
CA TRP A 42 4.57 20.65 17.00
C TRP A 42 5.34 19.73 17.95
N ARG A 43 6.68 19.67 17.89
CA ARG A 43 7.49 18.74 18.69
C ARG A 43 7.52 19.12 20.16
N TRP A 44 7.72 20.40 20.45
CA TRP A 44 7.74 20.86 21.83
C TRP A 44 6.31 20.97 22.36
N LEU A 45 5.35 21.37 21.51
CA LEU A 45 3.92 21.37 21.85
C LEU A 45 3.47 19.98 22.29
N GLU A 46 3.75 18.92 21.51
CA GLU A 46 3.37 17.53 21.83
C GLU A 46 4.03 17.00 23.12
N GLN A 47 5.15 17.58 23.55
CA GLN A 47 5.84 17.21 24.79
C GLN A 47 5.35 18.00 26.01
N GLN A 48 4.49 19.01 25.82
CA GLN A 48 4.01 19.82 26.93
C GLN A 48 3.01 19.05 27.80
N PRO A 49 3.15 19.12 29.13
CA PRO A 49 2.15 18.60 30.04
C PRO A 49 0.80 19.30 29.84
N PRO A 50 -0.34 18.58 29.86
CA PRO A 50 -1.67 19.17 29.74
C PRO A 50 -1.92 20.31 30.74
N GLU A 51 -1.38 20.18 31.95
CA GLU A 51 -1.53 21.14 33.04
C GLU A 51 -0.91 22.49 32.69
N ALA A 52 0.19 22.51 31.94
CA ALA A 52 0.84 23.74 31.50
C ALA A 52 -0.03 24.50 30.49
N SER A 53 -0.70 23.78 29.58
CA SER A 53 -1.63 24.39 28.62
C SER A 53 -2.88 24.92 29.32
N GLN A 54 -3.46 24.16 30.25
CA GLN A 54 -4.58 24.62 31.06
C GLN A 54 -4.23 25.88 31.85
N HIS A 55 -3.06 25.91 32.48
CA HIS A 55 -2.61 27.08 33.23
C HIS A 55 -2.42 28.31 32.34
N LEU A 56 -1.87 28.15 31.14
CA LEU A 56 -1.77 29.24 30.16
C LEU A 56 -3.16 29.82 29.82
N TRP A 57 -4.12 28.95 29.51
CA TRP A 57 -5.48 29.40 29.17
C TRP A 57 -6.21 30.02 30.36
N SER A 58 -5.96 29.56 31.59
CA SER A 58 -6.50 30.21 32.79
C SER A 58 -5.96 31.63 33.01
N LEU A 59 -4.73 31.89 32.56
CA LEU A 59 -4.12 33.22 32.64
C LEU A 59 -4.59 34.15 31.52
N LEU A 60 -4.84 33.60 30.33
CA LEU A 60 -5.25 34.35 29.13
C LEU A 60 -6.76 34.64 29.08
N ALA A 61 -7.59 33.88 29.79
CA ALA A 61 -9.04 34.05 29.82
C ALA A 61 -9.54 34.14 31.29
N PRO A 62 -9.22 35.23 32.01
CA PRO A 62 -9.75 35.45 33.35
C PRO A 62 -11.29 35.55 33.34
N THR A 63 -11.90 35.23 34.49
CA THR A 63 -13.35 35.09 34.70
C THR A 63 -14.19 36.30 34.24
N GLU A 64 -13.59 37.49 34.24
CA GLU A 64 -14.24 38.75 33.85
C GLU A 64 -14.24 38.97 32.32
N GLU A 65 -13.29 38.39 31.58
CA GLU A 65 -13.16 38.54 30.12
C GLU A 65 -14.00 37.52 29.34
N LEU A 66 -14.42 36.41 29.96
CA LEU A 66 -15.30 35.41 29.35
C LEU A 66 -16.74 35.92 29.11
N ARG A 67 -17.10 37.11 29.58
CA ARG A 67 -18.35 37.80 29.21
C ARG A 67 -18.12 39.01 28.30
N SER A 68 -16.90 39.17 27.79
CA SER A 68 -16.58 40.22 26.83
C SER A 68 -17.29 39.99 25.49
N ILE A 69 -17.44 41.06 24.72
CA ILE A 69 -17.98 41.03 23.36
C ILE A 69 -17.15 40.09 22.46
N ASP A 70 -15.85 39.98 22.72
CA ASP A 70 -14.94 39.13 21.94
C ASP A 70 -15.23 37.64 22.18
N TRP A 71 -15.55 37.23 23.41
CA TRP A 71 -15.91 35.84 23.70
C TRP A 71 -17.25 35.44 23.06
N LEU A 72 -18.25 36.33 23.08
CA LEU A 72 -19.53 36.11 22.41
C LEU A 72 -19.35 35.93 20.90
N SER A 73 -18.45 36.69 20.28
CA SER A 73 -18.07 36.53 18.87
C SER A 73 -17.42 35.18 18.60
N ILE A 74 -16.53 34.71 19.50
CA ILE A 74 -15.92 33.39 19.41
C ILE A 74 -16.98 32.27 19.52
N GLN A 75 -17.91 32.39 20.48
CA GLN A 75 -19.01 31.44 20.63
C GLN A 75 -19.89 31.38 19.37
N ASP A 76 -20.21 32.53 18.77
CA ASP A 76 -20.99 32.57 17.53
C ASP A 76 -20.26 31.91 16.35
N GLN A 77 -18.94 32.11 16.23
CA GLN A 77 -18.11 31.41 15.24
C GLN A 77 -18.04 29.89 15.48
N ILE A 78 -18.06 29.45 16.74
CA ILE A 78 -18.13 28.03 17.10
C ILE A 78 -19.49 27.45 16.70
N LEU A 79 -20.59 28.16 16.98
CA LEU A 79 -21.94 27.76 16.57
C LEU A 79 -22.07 27.64 15.04
N ASP A 80 -21.55 28.62 14.29
CA ASP A 80 -21.49 28.54 12.82
C ASP A 80 -20.64 27.36 12.34
N SER A 81 -19.55 27.04 13.04
CA SER A 81 -18.71 25.88 12.75
C SER A 81 -19.45 24.55 12.97
N VAL A 82 -20.25 24.45 14.04
CA VAL A 82 -21.14 23.29 14.30
C VAL A 82 -22.11 23.10 13.14
N LEU A 83 -22.79 24.16 12.68
CA LEU A 83 -23.69 24.10 11.52
C LEU A 83 -22.97 23.67 10.24
N LEU A 84 -21.81 24.25 9.96
CA LEU A 84 -21.04 23.92 8.77
C LEU A 84 -20.60 22.46 8.75
N LEU A 85 -20.16 21.93 9.90
CA LEU A 85 -19.82 20.52 10.05
C LEU A 85 -21.05 19.63 9.86
N ALA A 86 -22.18 19.98 10.47
CA ALA A 86 -23.43 19.22 10.35
C ALA A 86 -23.94 19.19 8.90
N HIS A 87 -23.93 20.33 8.18
CA HIS A 87 -24.31 20.38 6.76
C HIS A 87 -23.37 19.55 5.87
N ARG A 88 -22.06 19.59 6.14
CA ARG A 88 -21.07 18.80 5.41
C ARG A 88 -21.28 17.29 5.61
N VAL A 89 -21.66 16.88 6.82
CA VAL A 89 -21.99 15.47 7.12
C VAL A 89 -23.35 15.10 6.55
N SER A 90 -24.35 16.00 6.61
CA SER A 90 -25.68 15.81 6.04
C SER A 90 -25.66 15.54 4.52
N GLY A 91 -24.79 16.25 3.78
CA GLY A 91 -24.58 16.01 2.35
C GLY A 91 -24.12 14.59 1.99
N LEU A 92 -23.61 13.82 2.96
CA LEU A 92 -23.24 12.42 2.76
C LEU A 92 -24.45 11.50 2.62
N GLY A 93 -25.62 11.90 3.11
CA GLY A 93 -26.85 11.12 3.01
C GLY A 93 -27.23 10.80 1.56
N VAL A 94 -26.70 11.53 0.58
CA VAL A 94 -26.93 11.33 -0.86
C VAL A 94 -25.66 10.97 -1.63
N ASP A 95 -24.56 10.63 -0.95
CA ASP A 95 -23.29 10.33 -1.60
C ASP A 95 -23.30 8.96 -2.27
N SER A 96 -23.04 8.96 -3.58
CA SER A 96 -23.09 7.74 -4.41
C SER A 96 -22.07 6.67 -4.03
N GLU A 97 -20.93 7.02 -3.45
CA GLU A 97 -19.91 6.05 -3.03
C GLU A 97 -20.29 5.38 -1.71
N LEU A 98 -20.98 6.10 -0.80
CA LEU A 98 -21.56 5.51 0.40
C LEU A 98 -22.73 4.57 0.06
N MET A 99 -23.60 4.96 -0.88
CA MET A 99 -24.67 4.10 -1.40
C MET A 99 -24.12 2.83 -2.06
N ARG A 100 -23.02 2.93 -2.82
CA ARG A 100 -22.36 1.75 -3.40
C ARG A 100 -21.75 0.84 -2.32
N ALA A 101 -21.12 1.45 -1.31
CA ALA A 101 -20.44 0.71 -0.24
C ALA A 101 -21.43 -0.01 0.69
N ALA A 102 -22.64 0.52 0.86
CA ALA A 102 -23.70 -0.07 1.64
C ALA A 102 -25.06 0.08 0.93
N PRO A 103 -25.58 -0.96 0.25
CA PRO A 103 -26.91 -0.93 -0.37
C PRO A 103 -28.04 -0.57 0.59
N ASP A 104 -27.89 -0.83 1.90
CA ASP A 104 -28.89 -0.48 2.92
C ASP A 104 -28.69 0.98 3.45
N PHE A 105 -27.84 1.78 2.77
CA PHE A 105 -27.56 3.15 3.18
C PHE A 105 -28.76 4.07 3.02
N ASP A 106 -29.66 3.79 2.07
CA ASP A 106 -30.89 4.56 1.87
C ASP A 106 -31.74 4.61 3.15
N GLU A 107 -31.77 3.53 3.93
CA GLU A 107 -32.46 3.48 5.23
C GLU A 107 -31.79 4.34 6.31
N ASN A 108 -30.49 4.63 6.15
CA ASN A 108 -29.71 5.42 7.10
C ASN A 108 -29.54 6.89 6.66
N SER A 109 -29.81 7.21 5.38
CA SER A 109 -29.75 8.57 4.82
C SER A 109 -30.53 9.61 5.65
N PRO A 110 -31.76 9.32 6.15
CA PRO A 110 -32.49 10.27 6.99
C PRO A 110 -31.75 10.69 8.26
N ARG A 111 -30.89 9.83 8.83
CA ARG A 111 -30.10 10.15 10.04
C ARG A 111 -29.07 11.25 9.77
N PHE A 112 -28.45 11.23 8.60
CA PHE A 112 -27.50 12.26 8.18
C PHE A 112 -28.20 13.60 7.93
N ILE A 113 -29.41 13.56 7.35
CA ILE A 113 -30.22 14.76 7.12
C ILE A 113 -30.68 15.35 8.47
N ALA A 114 -31.16 14.49 9.39
CA ALA A 114 -31.59 14.89 10.72
C ALA A 114 -30.48 15.58 11.52
N LEU A 115 -29.22 15.14 11.39
CA LEU A 115 -28.08 15.80 12.05
C LEU A 115 -28.01 17.31 11.77
N SER A 116 -28.28 17.75 10.53
CA SER A 116 -28.28 19.17 10.21
C SER A 116 -29.48 19.94 10.75
N ALA A 117 -30.63 19.27 10.93
CA ALA A 117 -31.80 19.87 11.56
C ALA A 117 -31.57 20.05 13.07
N GLU A 118 -31.15 18.99 13.77
CA GLU A 118 -30.83 19.05 15.21
C GLU A 118 -29.70 20.05 15.50
N ALA A 119 -28.71 20.17 14.62
CA ALA A 119 -27.66 21.18 14.78
C ALA A 119 -28.20 22.61 14.66
N LEU A 120 -29.18 22.84 13.77
CA LEU A 120 -29.84 24.12 13.63
C LEU A 120 -30.68 24.47 14.86
N ASP A 121 -31.41 23.50 15.38
CA ASP A 121 -32.24 23.67 16.57
C ASP A 121 -31.35 23.97 17.81
N PHE A 122 -30.27 23.20 18.00
CA PHE A 122 -29.28 23.45 19.05
C PHE A 122 -28.67 24.86 18.95
N VAL A 123 -28.23 25.28 17.75
CA VAL A 123 -27.63 26.62 17.57
C VAL A 123 -28.62 27.73 17.83
N ASN A 124 -29.87 27.60 17.38
CA ASN A 124 -30.91 28.58 17.63
C ASN A 124 -31.25 28.68 19.12
N ALA A 125 -31.37 27.54 19.81
CA ALA A 125 -31.60 27.48 21.25
C ALA A 125 -30.44 28.13 22.02
N PHE A 126 -29.20 27.84 21.65
CA PHE A 126 -28.01 28.42 22.29
C PHE A 126 -27.93 29.93 22.07
N ARG A 127 -28.17 30.42 20.84
CA ARG A 127 -28.23 31.87 20.55
C ARG A 127 -29.32 32.56 21.34
N GLN A 128 -30.49 31.93 21.52
CA GLN A 128 -31.55 32.47 22.36
C GLN A 128 -31.11 32.51 23.82
N HIS A 129 -30.47 31.46 24.35
CA HIS A 129 -29.97 31.44 25.72
C HIS A 129 -28.94 32.55 26.01
N ILE A 130 -28.01 32.80 25.08
CA ILE A 130 -27.05 33.91 25.20
C ILE A 130 -27.79 35.27 25.29
N ASN A 131 -28.89 35.43 24.55
CA ASN A 131 -29.62 36.71 24.44
C ASN A 131 -30.72 36.89 25.50
N THR A 132 -31.22 35.81 26.09
CA THR A 132 -32.33 35.79 27.06
C THR A 132 -31.98 34.90 28.24
N VAL A 133 -32.04 35.44 29.45
CA VAL A 133 -31.79 34.73 30.72
C VAL A 133 -32.97 33.79 31.06
N GLU A 134 -33.29 32.87 30.16
CA GLU A 134 -34.29 31.82 30.35
C GLU A 134 -33.65 30.47 30.72
N PRO A 135 -34.37 29.57 31.41
CA PRO A 135 -33.74 28.59 32.29
C PRO A 135 -33.45 27.20 31.71
N SER A 136 -33.67 26.93 30.42
CA SER A 136 -33.32 25.62 29.85
C SER A 136 -32.45 25.73 28.60
N LEU A 137 -31.13 25.69 28.82
CA LEU A 137 -30.16 25.44 27.76
C LEU A 137 -30.38 24.02 27.22
N ASP A 138 -30.53 23.89 25.89
CA ASP A 138 -30.42 22.61 25.21
C ASP A 138 -29.03 22.04 25.51
N ASP A 139 -28.99 20.87 26.14
CA ASP A 139 -27.76 20.18 26.50
C ASP A 139 -27.11 19.46 25.31
N GLY A 140 -27.64 19.66 24.10
CA GLY A 140 -27.14 19.08 22.86
C GLY A 140 -27.34 17.56 22.79
N SER A 141 -28.08 16.95 23.73
CA SER A 141 -28.21 15.49 23.82
C SER A 141 -28.78 14.88 22.53
N GLN A 142 -29.79 15.50 21.92
CA GLN A 142 -30.36 15.03 20.65
C GLN A 142 -29.37 15.12 19.49
N LEU A 143 -28.65 16.25 19.39
CA LEU A 143 -27.60 16.44 18.39
C LEU A 143 -26.48 15.39 18.54
N LEU A 144 -26.03 15.14 19.77
CA LEU A 144 -25.00 14.14 20.07
C LEU A 144 -25.48 12.71 19.75
N VAL A 145 -26.73 12.38 20.06
CA VAL A 145 -27.34 11.09 19.68
C VAL A 145 -27.38 10.92 18.16
N MET A 146 -27.77 11.95 17.40
CA MET A 146 -27.74 11.89 15.93
C MET A 146 -26.31 11.77 15.39
N ALA A 147 -25.34 12.45 16.01
CA ALA A 147 -23.93 12.33 15.65
C ALA A 147 -23.41 10.89 15.88
N ASP A 148 -23.80 10.25 16.98
CA ASP A 148 -23.45 8.86 17.30
C ASP A 148 -24.06 7.87 16.31
N GLN A 149 -25.34 8.04 15.96
CA GLN A 149 -25.98 7.21 14.94
C GLN A 149 -25.32 7.34 13.55
N CYS A 150 -24.90 8.55 13.19
CA CYS A 150 -24.12 8.79 11.97
C CYS A 150 -22.76 8.08 12.04
N GLN A 151 -22.06 8.19 13.17
CA GLN A 151 -20.77 7.53 13.39
C GLN A 151 -20.88 6.01 13.33
N GLU A 152 -21.86 5.40 14.00
CA GLU A 152 -22.09 3.95 13.92
C GLU A 152 -22.33 3.49 12.48
N THR A 153 -23.06 4.29 11.70
CA THR A 153 -23.31 3.99 10.29
C THR A 153 -22.03 4.07 9.48
N LEU A 154 -21.21 5.10 9.65
CA LEU A 154 -19.89 5.21 9.00
C LEU A 154 -18.96 4.05 9.39
N GLN A 155 -18.98 3.62 10.65
CA GLN A 155 -18.21 2.47 11.12
C GLN A 155 -18.71 1.14 10.51
N ARG A 156 -20.03 0.95 10.38
CA ARG A 156 -20.60 -0.22 9.69
C ARG A 156 -20.20 -0.24 8.22
N ILE A 157 -20.29 0.89 7.52
CA ILE A 157 -19.85 1.02 6.12
C ILE A 157 -18.36 0.72 6.01
N ARG A 158 -17.53 1.23 6.91
CA ARG A 158 -16.09 0.93 6.95
C ARG A 158 -15.82 -0.57 7.10
N LYS A 159 -16.52 -1.24 8.01
CA LYS A 159 -16.40 -2.68 8.21
C LYS A 159 -16.80 -3.46 6.96
N ARG A 160 -17.90 -3.08 6.30
CA ARG A 160 -18.36 -3.71 5.04
C ARG A 160 -17.42 -3.43 3.86
N ALA A 161 -16.89 -2.22 3.77
CA ALA A 161 -15.85 -1.89 2.81
C ALA A 161 -14.59 -2.75 3.03
N LEU A 162 -14.41 -3.40 4.21
CA LEU A 162 -13.35 -4.40 4.41
C LEU A 162 -13.57 -5.72 3.70
N THR A 163 -14.81 -6.08 3.39
CA THR A 163 -15.11 -7.36 2.76
C THR A 163 -15.39 -7.22 1.27
N VAL A 164 -15.98 -6.10 0.85
CA VAL A 164 -16.43 -5.87 -0.54
C VAL A 164 -15.40 -5.09 -1.38
N GLY A 165 -14.43 -4.43 -0.73
CA GLY A 165 -13.47 -3.52 -1.36
C GLY A 165 -13.80 -2.05 -1.11
N THR A 166 -12.85 -1.16 -1.39
CA THR A 166 -12.99 0.29 -1.14
C THR A 166 -12.29 1.13 -2.21
N SER A 167 -12.80 2.32 -2.52
CA SER A 167 -12.04 3.31 -3.28
C SER A 167 -11.18 4.19 -2.36
N LEU A 168 -10.15 4.85 -2.91
CA LEU A 168 -9.41 5.90 -2.20
C LEU A 168 -10.36 7.03 -1.76
N HIS A 169 -11.33 7.36 -2.61
CA HIS A 169 -12.32 8.39 -2.35
C HIS A 169 -13.26 8.03 -1.21
N LEU A 170 -13.79 6.79 -1.17
CA LEU A 170 -14.61 6.28 -0.08
C LEU A 170 -13.85 6.30 1.25
N SER A 171 -12.60 5.79 1.28
CA SER A 171 -11.77 5.83 2.49
C SER A 171 -11.55 7.24 3.00
N TYR A 172 -11.36 8.18 2.07
CA TYR A 172 -11.20 9.59 2.36
C TYR A 172 -12.49 10.21 2.92
N ILE A 173 -13.64 9.97 2.29
CA ILE A 173 -14.95 10.44 2.76
C ILE A 173 -15.20 9.91 4.17
N LEU A 174 -15.12 8.60 4.38
CA LEU A 174 -15.35 7.98 5.69
C LEU A 174 -14.48 8.58 6.80
N THR A 175 -13.18 8.75 6.55
CA THR A 175 -12.24 9.31 7.54
C THR A 175 -12.56 10.78 7.82
N ARG A 176 -12.84 11.55 6.78
CA ARG A 176 -13.19 12.97 6.88
C ARG A 176 -14.50 13.17 7.65
N SER A 177 -15.49 12.32 7.41
CA SER A 177 -16.81 12.41 8.04
C SER A 177 -16.75 12.07 9.51
N GLU A 178 -16.00 11.03 9.90
CA GLU A 178 -15.73 10.75 11.31
C GLU A 178 -15.00 11.89 12.01
N GLN A 179 -13.97 12.47 11.38
CA GLN A 179 -13.29 13.66 11.93
C GLN A 179 -14.23 14.87 12.05
N SER A 180 -15.21 15.00 11.15
CA SER A 180 -16.17 16.10 11.19
C SER A 180 -17.19 15.90 12.32
N LEU A 181 -17.64 14.66 12.54
CA LEU A 181 -18.50 14.30 13.67
C LEU A 181 -17.78 14.48 15.00
N GLU A 182 -16.53 14.04 15.11
CA GLU A 182 -15.75 14.21 16.35
C GLU A 182 -15.54 15.69 16.67
N ARG A 183 -15.14 16.48 15.67
CA ARG A 183 -14.99 17.92 15.82
C ARG A 183 -16.31 18.59 16.22
N LEU A 184 -17.44 18.14 15.67
CA LEU A 184 -18.76 18.64 16.06
C LEU A 184 -19.02 18.37 17.55
N ARG A 185 -18.74 17.17 18.05
CA ARG A 185 -18.90 16.84 19.48
C ARG A 185 -18.00 17.67 20.38
N GLU A 186 -16.73 17.83 20.01
CA GLU A 186 -15.78 18.66 20.76
C GLU A 186 -16.30 20.11 20.88
N LEU A 187 -16.77 20.70 19.78
CA LEU A 187 -17.30 22.07 19.79
C LEU A 187 -18.58 22.20 20.62
N VAL A 188 -19.50 21.24 20.53
CA VAL A 188 -20.72 21.20 21.37
C VAL A 188 -20.36 21.08 22.85
N ALA A 189 -19.39 20.22 23.20
CA ALA A 189 -18.91 20.08 24.57
C ALA A 189 -18.30 21.37 25.11
N ILE A 190 -17.48 22.07 24.31
CA ILE A 190 -16.91 23.38 24.68
C ILE A 190 -18.01 24.40 24.96
N LEU A 191 -19.03 24.48 24.10
CA LEU A 191 -20.14 25.42 24.27
C LEU A 191 -20.94 25.15 25.54
N ILE A 192 -21.27 23.88 25.82
CA ILE A 192 -22.02 23.50 27.02
C ILE A 192 -21.20 23.71 28.30
N SER A 193 -19.92 23.34 28.29
CA SER A 193 -19.03 23.55 29.44
C SER A 193 -18.81 25.04 29.73
N ALA A 194 -18.69 25.88 28.69
CA ALA A 194 -18.56 27.33 28.84
C ALA A 194 -19.74 27.97 29.58
N ASP A 195 -20.94 27.39 29.44
CA ASP A 195 -22.14 27.86 30.12
C ASP A 195 -22.28 27.29 31.56
N ARG A 196 -21.91 26.02 31.77
CA ARG A 196 -22.10 25.32 33.06
C ARG A 196 -20.99 25.51 34.08
N ASN A 197 -19.74 25.35 33.66
CA ASN A 197 -18.57 25.31 34.54
C ASN A 197 -17.30 25.81 33.83
N GLN A 198 -16.78 26.94 34.29
CA GLN A 198 -15.62 27.60 33.69
C GLN A 198 -14.34 26.74 33.72
N GLU A 199 -14.10 25.96 34.78
CA GLU A 199 -12.91 25.10 34.85
C GLU A 199 -12.95 23.98 33.81
N GLU A 200 -14.14 23.40 33.60
CA GLU A 200 -14.38 22.42 32.54
C GLU A 200 -14.25 23.06 31.16
N ALA A 201 -14.72 24.29 30.99
CA ALA A 201 -14.62 25.03 29.74
C ALA A 201 -13.16 25.31 29.35
N ILE A 202 -12.35 25.79 30.30
CA ILE A 202 -10.92 26.03 30.09
C ILE A 202 -10.21 24.71 29.77
N THR A 203 -10.58 23.63 30.45
CA THR A 203 -10.02 22.30 30.19
C THR A 203 -10.35 21.85 28.76
N ALA A 204 -11.62 21.85 28.37
CA ALA A 204 -12.06 21.46 27.04
C ALA A 204 -11.44 22.33 25.93
N TRP A 205 -11.41 23.66 26.14
CA TRP A 205 -10.76 24.60 25.24
C TRP A 205 -9.26 24.34 25.12
N SER A 206 -8.57 24.11 26.23
CA SER A 206 -7.12 23.86 26.23
C SER A 206 -6.77 22.61 25.43
N THR A 207 -7.54 21.53 25.59
CA THR A 207 -7.37 20.29 24.84
C THR A 207 -7.64 20.51 23.36
N PHE A 208 -8.76 21.15 23.03
CA PHE A 208 -9.11 21.47 21.64
C PHE A 208 -8.05 22.34 20.95
N ALA A 209 -7.61 23.41 21.62
CA ALA A 209 -6.62 24.33 21.09
C ALA A 209 -5.30 23.60 20.85
N HIS A 210 -4.83 22.82 21.83
CA HIS A 210 -3.62 22.00 21.69
C HIS A 210 -3.68 21.07 20.48
N GLU A 211 -4.78 20.31 20.33
CA GLU A 211 -4.96 19.42 19.18
C GLU A 211 -5.06 20.17 17.84
N ALA A 212 -5.77 21.28 17.81
CA ALA A 212 -5.90 22.13 16.62
C ALA A 212 -4.54 22.70 16.20
N PHE A 213 -3.69 23.11 17.14
CA PHE A 213 -2.35 23.62 16.88
C PHE A 213 -1.44 22.54 16.31
N LEU A 214 -1.44 21.35 16.92
CA LEU A 214 -0.71 20.19 16.39
C LEU A 214 -1.17 19.84 14.97
N ALA A 215 -2.48 19.88 14.71
CA ALA A 215 -3.04 19.59 13.41
C ALA A 215 -2.66 20.65 12.35
N GLU A 216 -2.73 21.94 12.67
CA GLU A 216 -2.43 23.03 11.74
C GLU A 216 -0.93 23.13 11.46
N ASN A 217 -0.07 23.01 12.48
CA ASN A 217 1.39 23.03 12.28
C ASN A 217 1.85 21.83 11.40
N ARG A 218 1.21 20.66 11.55
CA ARG A 218 1.48 19.48 10.71
C ARG A 218 0.76 19.50 9.35
N ARG A 219 -0.11 20.46 9.06
CA ARG A 219 -0.96 20.49 7.84
C ARG A 219 -0.18 20.55 6.55
N ASN A 220 0.92 21.32 6.52
CA ASN A 220 1.79 21.45 5.34
C ASN A 220 2.96 20.44 5.37
N SER A 221 2.93 19.45 6.28
CA SER A 221 3.93 18.39 6.30
C SER A 221 3.59 17.31 5.28
N MET A 222 4.35 17.30 4.17
CA MET A 222 4.26 16.27 3.14
C MET A 222 4.46 14.86 3.72
N ARG A 223 5.36 14.72 4.71
CA ARG A 223 5.63 13.45 5.38
C ARG A 223 4.41 12.98 6.19
N TYR A 224 3.76 13.88 6.92
CA TYR A 224 2.55 13.58 7.70
C TYR A 224 1.36 13.26 6.78
N TYR A 225 1.17 14.03 5.71
CA TYR A 225 0.12 13.76 4.74
C TYR A 225 0.32 12.41 4.04
N MET A 226 1.55 12.11 3.62
CA MET A 226 1.89 10.82 3.02
C MET A 226 1.72 9.67 4.02
N SER A 227 2.07 9.85 5.31
CA SER A 227 1.86 8.79 6.32
C SER A 227 0.38 8.51 6.58
N GLN A 228 -0.47 9.55 6.61
CA GLN A 228 -1.91 9.40 6.82
C GLN A 228 -2.59 8.69 5.63
N LEU A 229 -2.22 9.02 4.40
CA LEU A 229 -2.82 8.42 3.21
C LEU A 229 -2.26 7.04 2.89
N SER A 230 -0.93 6.88 2.98
CA SER A 230 -0.30 5.57 2.83
C SER A 230 -0.87 4.58 3.84
N ARG A 231 -1.24 5.00 5.05
CA ARG A 231 -1.92 4.14 6.04
C ARG A 231 -3.26 3.60 5.54
N LEU A 232 -4.12 4.45 4.96
CA LEU A 232 -5.44 4.05 4.48
C LEU A 232 -5.38 3.11 3.25
N MET A 233 -4.37 3.29 2.37
CA MET A 233 -4.17 2.45 1.19
C MET A 233 -3.35 1.19 1.47
N ALA A 234 -2.31 1.29 2.30
CA ALA A 234 -1.40 0.20 2.58
C ALA A 234 -2.10 -0.93 3.32
N VAL A 235 -2.97 -0.66 4.31
CA VAL A 235 -3.70 -1.74 5.01
C VAL A 235 -4.50 -2.58 4.00
N ARG A 236 -5.16 -1.94 3.03
CA ARG A 236 -6.01 -2.64 2.05
C ARG A 236 -5.26 -3.38 0.98
N VAL A 237 -4.31 -2.70 0.35
CA VAL A 237 -3.47 -3.29 -0.67
C VAL A 237 -2.69 -4.47 -0.08
N THR A 238 -2.27 -4.38 1.18
CA THR A 238 -1.56 -5.47 1.88
C THR A 238 -2.48 -6.58 2.36
N GLU A 239 -3.73 -6.32 2.77
CA GLU A 239 -4.68 -7.37 3.14
C GLU A 239 -5.13 -8.22 1.94
N ASN A 240 -5.46 -7.59 0.82
CA ASN A 240 -5.85 -8.33 -0.38
C ASN A 240 -4.67 -9.11 -0.99
N ALA A 241 -3.47 -8.55 -0.97
CA ALA A 241 -2.29 -9.27 -1.42
C ALA A 241 -1.88 -10.42 -0.47
N ALA A 242 -2.20 -10.35 0.83
CA ALA A 242 -2.02 -11.46 1.78
C ALA A 242 -2.95 -12.64 1.45
N ARG A 243 -4.23 -12.36 1.14
CA ARG A 243 -5.22 -13.40 0.77
C ARG A 243 -4.83 -14.14 -0.52
N SER A 244 -4.23 -13.44 -1.48
CA SER A 244 -3.65 -14.05 -2.69
C SER A 244 -2.35 -14.83 -2.42
N GLY A 245 -1.73 -14.63 -1.24
CA GLY A 245 -0.43 -15.19 -0.84
C GLY A 245 -0.46 -16.55 -0.14
N GLU A 246 -1.54 -16.87 0.57
CA GLU A 246 -1.63 -18.08 1.42
C GLU A 246 -1.39 -19.37 0.63
N HIS A 247 -1.90 -19.46 -0.60
CA HIS A 247 -1.73 -20.63 -1.47
C HIS A 247 -0.28 -20.89 -1.91
N TYR A 248 0.66 -19.97 -1.65
CA TYR A 248 2.06 -20.15 -1.99
C TYR A 248 2.91 -20.72 -0.84
N ILE A 249 2.34 -20.88 0.36
CA ILE A 249 3.05 -21.46 1.50
C ILE A 249 2.92 -22.98 1.41
N CYS A 250 4.03 -23.66 1.13
CA CYS A 250 4.09 -25.11 1.08
C CYS A 250 4.12 -25.67 2.50
N GLU A 251 3.03 -26.30 2.96
CA GLU A 251 3.01 -26.96 4.27
C GLU A 251 3.41 -28.43 4.12
N THR A 252 2.85 -29.13 3.12
CA THR A 252 3.02 -30.57 2.91
C THR A 252 4.10 -30.93 1.88
N LYS A 253 4.41 -32.23 1.75
CA LYS A 253 5.26 -32.76 0.67
C LYS A 253 4.62 -32.57 -0.71
N SER A 254 3.30 -32.71 -0.79
CA SER A 254 2.56 -32.57 -2.05
C SER A 254 2.62 -31.14 -2.59
N ASP A 255 2.45 -30.15 -1.70
CA ASP A 255 2.55 -28.73 -2.04
C ASP A 255 3.94 -28.38 -2.56
N TYR A 256 4.99 -28.93 -1.93
CA TYR A 256 6.37 -28.71 -2.35
C TYR A 256 6.64 -29.26 -3.76
N GLN A 257 6.13 -30.46 -4.08
CA GLN A 257 6.28 -31.03 -5.43
C GLN A 257 5.48 -30.25 -6.47
N GLN A 258 4.26 -29.82 -6.13
CA GLN A 258 3.43 -28.99 -7.01
C GLN A 258 4.09 -27.64 -7.29
N MET A 259 4.62 -26.98 -6.24
CA MET A 259 5.39 -25.74 -6.35
C MET A 259 6.59 -25.91 -7.28
N TRP A 260 7.38 -26.96 -7.08
CA TRP A 260 8.55 -27.22 -7.91
C TRP A 260 8.18 -27.46 -9.38
N ARG A 261 7.12 -28.25 -9.67
CA ARG A 261 6.65 -28.49 -11.05
C ARG A 261 6.10 -27.22 -11.70
N SER A 262 5.33 -26.44 -10.96
CA SER A 262 4.77 -25.15 -11.41
C SER A 262 5.89 -24.14 -11.72
N ALA A 263 6.93 -24.09 -10.90
CA ALA A 263 8.11 -23.26 -11.13
C ALA A 263 8.98 -23.78 -12.28
N ALA A 264 9.18 -25.10 -12.40
CA ALA A 264 9.88 -25.70 -13.52
C ALA A 264 9.26 -25.30 -14.88
N GLY A 265 7.92 -25.33 -14.97
CA GLY A 265 7.20 -24.86 -16.17
C GLY A 265 7.45 -23.38 -16.47
N ALA A 266 7.48 -22.52 -15.45
CA ALA A 266 7.84 -21.11 -15.63
C ALA A 266 9.29 -20.95 -16.11
N GLY A 267 10.23 -21.75 -15.60
CA GLY A 267 11.63 -21.78 -16.04
C GLY A 267 11.79 -22.03 -17.54
N VAL A 268 10.99 -22.93 -18.12
CA VAL A 268 10.97 -23.19 -19.57
C VAL A 268 10.58 -21.93 -20.35
N LEU A 269 9.47 -21.28 -19.97
CA LEU A 269 9.02 -20.05 -20.64
C LEU A 269 10.03 -18.91 -20.47
N ILE A 270 10.65 -18.78 -19.29
CA ILE A 270 11.66 -17.75 -19.02
C ILE A 270 12.89 -17.93 -19.91
N GLY A 271 13.34 -19.17 -20.12
CA GLY A 271 14.43 -19.48 -21.06
C GLY A 271 14.12 -19.00 -22.48
N GLY A 272 12.89 -19.23 -22.96
CA GLY A 272 12.43 -18.73 -24.26
C GLY A 272 12.27 -17.21 -24.32
N MET A 273 11.75 -16.59 -23.26
CA MET A 273 11.64 -15.13 -23.17
C MET A 273 13.01 -14.44 -23.20
N ALA A 274 14.01 -15.03 -22.55
CA ALA A 274 15.39 -14.54 -22.60
C ALA A 274 15.94 -14.56 -24.03
N LEU A 275 15.66 -15.61 -24.81
CA LEU A 275 16.03 -15.66 -26.23
C LEU A 275 15.31 -14.59 -27.06
N LEU A 276 13.99 -14.45 -26.87
CA LEU A 276 13.21 -13.41 -27.56
C LEU A 276 13.76 -12.02 -27.29
N LYS A 277 14.23 -11.75 -26.06
CA LYS A 277 14.91 -10.50 -25.73
C LYS A 277 16.23 -10.35 -26.49
N VAL A 278 17.04 -11.42 -26.59
CA VAL A 278 18.29 -11.37 -27.36
C VAL A 278 18.01 -11.02 -28.83
N PHE A 279 17.00 -11.63 -29.45
CA PHE A 279 16.60 -11.28 -30.81
C PHE A 279 16.07 -9.85 -30.93
N ALA A 280 15.23 -9.42 -29.98
CA ALA A 280 14.71 -8.05 -29.98
C ALA A 280 15.84 -7.01 -29.83
N ALA A 281 16.85 -7.28 -29.00
CA ALA A 281 18.03 -6.43 -28.88
C ALA A 281 18.85 -6.40 -30.19
N GLY A 282 18.93 -7.53 -30.90
CA GLY A 282 19.60 -7.64 -32.20
C GLY A 282 18.94 -6.84 -33.33
N LEU A 283 17.70 -6.35 -33.16
CA LEU A 283 17.03 -5.51 -34.17
C LEU A 283 17.58 -4.08 -34.22
N HIS A 284 18.35 -3.64 -33.22
CA HIS A 284 18.89 -2.28 -33.12
C HIS A 284 17.81 -1.19 -33.34
N ALA A 285 16.62 -1.44 -32.79
CA ALA A 285 15.48 -0.53 -32.92
C ALA A 285 15.71 0.76 -32.10
N PRO A 286 15.00 1.86 -32.40
CA PRO A 286 15.04 3.05 -31.57
C PRO A 286 14.69 2.75 -30.11
N LEU A 287 15.31 3.45 -29.16
CA LEU A 287 15.17 3.23 -27.70
C LEU A 287 13.71 3.01 -27.25
N PHE A 288 12.77 3.83 -27.73
CA PHE A 288 11.35 3.68 -27.39
C PHE A 288 10.76 2.34 -27.86
N VAL A 289 11.10 1.90 -29.08
CA VAL A 289 10.63 0.64 -29.66
C VAL A 289 11.29 -0.53 -28.93
N GLU A 290 12.57 -0.44 -28.60
CA GLU A 290 13.27 -1.45 -27.80
C GLU A 290 12.64 -1.62 -26.42
N ALA A 291 12.39 -0.51 -25.70
CA ALA A 291 11.68 -0.53 -24.41
C ALA A 291 10.30 -1.16 -24.53
N PHE A 292 9.56 -0.85 -25.59
CA PHE A 292 8.24 -1.42 -25.85
C PHE A 292 8.34 -2.93 -26.10
N LEU A 293 9.26 -3.39 -26.96
CA LEU A 293 9.44 -4.80 -27.27
C LEU A 293 9.84 -5.61 -26.02
N PHE A 294 10.82 -5.13 -25.24
CA PHE A 294 11.21 -5.78 -24.00
C PHE A 294 10.05 -5.81 -23.00
N SER A 295 9.31 -4.72 -22.88
CA SER A 295 8.12 -4.64 -22.02
C SER A 295 7.04 -5.61 -22.43
N MET A 296 6.81 -5.81 -23.74
CA MET A 296 5.81 -6.77 -24.24
C MET A 296 6.28 -8.21 -24.06
N ILE A 297 7.55 -8.53 -24.36
CA ILE A 297 8.12 -9.87 -24.15
C ILE A 297 7.96 -10.27 -22.68
N TYR A 298 8.38 -9.40 -21.76
CA TYR A 298 8.30 -9.66 -20.34
C TYR A 298 6.87 -9.60 -19.80
N GLY A 299 6.12 -8.55 -20.12
CA GLY A 299 4.76 -8.33 -19.62
C GLY A 299 3.81 -9.44 -20.06
N LEU A 300 3.76 -9.76 -21.35
CA LEU A 300 2.91 -10.84 -21.87
C LEU A 300 3.42 -12.22 -21.43
N GLY A 301 4.75 -12.41 -21.36
CA GLY A 301 5.33 -13.65 -20.88
C GLY A 301 4.97 -13.96 -19.43
N PHE A 302 5.04 -12.96 -18.53
CA PHE A 302 4.61 -13.16 -17.14
C PHE A 302 3.10 -13.33 -16.99
N VAL A 303 2.28 -12.65 -17.80
CA VAL A 303 0.84 -12.91 -17.84
C VAL A 303 0.57 -14.35 -18.28
N LEU A 304 1.26 -14.86 -19.30
CA LEU A 304 1.12 -16.24 -19.75
C LEU A 304 1.51 -17.24 -18.66
N ILE A 305 2.66 -17.03 -18.00
CA ILE A 305 3.10 -17.86 -16.87
C ILE A 305 2.01 -17.89 -15.79
N TYR A 306 1.47 -16.72 -15.42
CA TYR A 306 0.41 -16.61 -14.44
C TYR A 306 -0.88 -17.32 -14.86
N LEU A 307 -1.34 -17.12 -16.09
CA LEU A 307 -2.58 -17.73 -16.59
C LEU A 307 -2.51 -19.27 -16.69
N LEU A 308 -1.31 -19.81 -16.90
CA LEU A 308 -1.05 -21.26 -16.90
C LEU A 308 -0.91 -21.85 -15.49
N GLY A 309 -1.04 -21.05 -14.43
CA GLY A 309 -0.84 -21.51 -13.04
C GLY A 309 0.61 -21.85 -12.71
N MET A 310 1.55 -21.32 -13.48
CA MET A 310 2.98 -21.50 -13.27
C MET A 310 3.54 -20.42 -12.34
N THR A 311 4.60 -20.74 -11.61
CA THR A 311 5.09 -19.90 -10.52
C THR A 311 6.39 -19.20 -10.89
N VAL A 312 6.39 -17.87 -10.87
CA VAL A 312 7.63 -17.09 -10.96
C VAL A 312 8.23 -16.92 -9.56
N ALA A 313 9.45 -17.40 -9.38
CA ALA A 313 10.24 -17.20 -8.17
C ALA A 313 10.31 -15.71 -7.80
N THR A 314 10.41 -15.42 -6.50
CA THR A 314 10.66 -14.08 -5.93
C THR A 314 9.53 -13.05 -5.98
N LYS A 315 8.36 -13.34 -6.57
CA LYS A 315 7.14 -12.54 -6.37
C LYS A 315 6.43 -12.86 -5.05
N GLN A 316 6.54 -14.11 -4.64
CA GLN A 316 5.93 -14.67 -3.43
C GLN A 316 6.42 -14.06 -2.09
N PRO A 317 7.72 -13.72 -1.89
CA PRO A 317 8.20 -13.15 -0.62
C PRO A 317 7.42 -11.89 -0.23
N ALA A 318 7.11 -11.02 -1.19
CA ALA A 318 6.32 -9.81 -0.94
C ALA A 318 4.91 -10.13 -0.39
N MET A 319 4.27 -11.18 -0.90
CA MET A 319 2.93 -11.58 -0.45
C MET A 319 2.98 -12.30 0.90
N THR A 320 3.94 -13.21 1.08
CA THR A 320 4.13 -13.93 2.36
C THR A 320 4.52 -13.01 3.52
N ALA A 321 5.22 -11.90 3.24
CA ALA A 321 5.55 -10.88 4.24
C ALA A 321 4.30 -10.24 4.86
N GLN A 322 3.21 -10.13 4.10
CA GLN A 322 1.97 -9.54 4.58
C GLN A 322 1.21 -10.52 5.49
N THR A 323 1.20 -11.82 5.15
CA THR A 323 0.71 -12.89 6.02
C THR A 323 1.52 -12.97 7.33
N LEU A 324 2.84 -12.81 7.24
CA LEU A 324 3.68 -12.75 8.44
C LEU A 324 3.35 -11.53 9.31
N ALA A 325 3.11 -10.37 8.69
CA ALA A 325 2.76 -9.15 9.41
C ALA A 325 1.40 -9.24 10.11
N SER A 326 0.40 -9.94 9.54
CA SER A 326 -0.89 -10.17 10.22
C SER A 326 -0.73 -11.15 11.39
N LEU A 327 0.09 -12.19 11.25
CA LEU A 327 0.35 -13.08 12.38
C LEU A 327 1.08 -12.35 13.51
N LEU A 328 2.05 -11.48 13.17
CA LEU A 328 2.78 -10.66 14.13
C LEU A 328 1.90 -9.63 14.85
N SER A 329 0.84 -9.10 14.21
CA SER A 329 -0.08 -8.17 14.87
C SER A 329 -0.93 -8.81 15.97
N ASP A 330 -1.15 -10.12 15.89
CA ASP A 330 -2.04 -10.85 16.79
C ASP A 330 -1.30 -11.48 18.00
N ILE A 331 0.03 -11.29 18.08
CA ILE A 331 0.87 -11.88 19.13
C ILE A 331 0.75 -11.11 20.43
N LYS A 332 0.50 -11.86 21.52
CA LYS A 332 0.64 -11.32 22.88
C LYS A 332 2.08 -11.53 23.37
N PRO A 333 2.76 -10.49 23.94
CA PRO A 333 4.20 -10.49 24.21
C PRO A 333 4.75 -11.66 25.07
N ASN A 334 3.91 -12.34 25.86
CA ASN A 334 4.34 -13.32 26.86
C ASN A 334 4.15 -14.80 26.46
N ARG A 335 3.89 -15.13 25.19
CA ARG A 335 3.67 -16.52 24.77
C ARG A 335 4.75 -17.00 23.82
N ALA A 336 5.68 -17.83 24.32
CA ALA A 336 6.69 -18.52 23.52
C ALA A 336 6.07 -19.33 22.35
N ALA A 337 4.86 -19.87 22.53
CA ALA A 337 4.11 -20.58 21.49
C ALA A 337 3.73 -19.69 20.29
N ASP A 338 3.45 -18.40 20.51
CA ASP A 338 3.12 -17.47 19.44
C ASP A 338 4.38 -17.14 18.61
N LEU A 339 5.54 -17.03 19.27
CA LEU A 339 6.83 -16.85 18.60
C LEU A 339 7.21 -18.07 17.75
N GLU A 340 6.98 -19.28 18.25
CA GLU A 340 7.24 -20.51 17.52
C GLU A 340 6.37 -20.63 16.26
N ARG A 341 5.10 -20.22 16.33
CA ARG A 341 4.21 -20.14 15.16
C ARG A 341 4.75 -19.22 14.06
N VAL A 342 5.29 -18.06 14.43
CA VAL A 342 5.94 -17.14 13.46
C VAL A 342 7.16 -17.81 12.83
N VAL A 343 7.98 -18.49 13.64
CA VAL A 343 9.18 -19.21 13.15
C VAL A 343 8.78 -20.31 12.16
N ASP A 344 7.70 -21.05 12.43
CA ASP A 344 7.20 -22.08 11.51
C ASP A 344 6.75 -21.48 10.17
N VAL A 345 6.06 -20.33 10.19
CA VAL A 345 5.68 -19.63 8.96
C VAL A 345 6.91 -19.12 8.22
N VAL A 346 7.90 -18.55 8.90
CA VAL A 346 9.17 -18.14 8.26
C VAL A 346 9.86 -19.34 7.61
N ALA A 347 9.92 -20.48 8.29
CA ALA A 347 10.52 -21.70 7.73
C ALA A 347 9.75 -22.22 6.50
N ALA A 348 8.40 -22.21 6.56
CA ALA A 348 7.55 -22.59 5.43
C ALA A 348 7.72 -21.64 4.23
N VAL A 349 7.84 -20.32 4.48
CA VAL A 349 8.13 -19.33 3.44
C VAL A 349 9.50 -19.59 2.82
N CYS A 350 10.56 -19.74 3.62
CA CYS A 350 11.91 -20.04 3.11
C CYS A 350 11.93 -21.28 2.21
N ARG A 351 11.30 -22.38 2.66
CA ARG A 351 11.19 -23.63 1.90
C ARG A 351 10.46 -23.43 0.57
N SER A 352 9.35 -22.70 0.59
CA SER A 352 8.56 -22.40 -0.62
C SER A 352 9.36 -21.57 -1.62
N GLN A 353 10.11 -20.57 -1.14
CA GLN A 353 10.98 -19.76 -1.99
C GLN A 353 12.11 -20.55 -2.61
N LEU A 354 12.74 -21.44 -1.84
CA LEU A 354 13.80 -22.32 -2.36
C LEU A 354 13.26 -23.29 -3.41
N ALA A 355 12.05 -23.83 -3.22
CA ALA A 355 11.39 -24.69 -4.21
C ALA A 355 11.13 -23.93 -5.53
N ALA A 356 10.58 -22.72 -5.45
CA ALA A 356 10.26 -21.90 -6.61
C ALA A 356 11.53 -21.42 -7.34
N ILE A 357 12.53 -20.94 -6.60
CA ILE A 357 13.83 -20.53 -7.16
C ILE A 357 14.51 -21.71 -7.83
N GLY A 358 14.58 -22.85 -7.14
CA GLY A 358 15.17 -24.08 -7.66
C GLY A 358 14.50 -24.54 -8.95
N GLY A 359 13.16 -24.60 -8.98
CA GLY A 359 12.42 -24.98 -10.19
C GLY A 359 12.69 -24.04 -11.37
N ASN A 360 12.67 -22.73 -11.16
CA ASN A 360 12.94 -21.75 -12.21
C ASN A 360 14.37 -21.88 -12.74
N VAL A 361 15.38 -21.84 -11.86
CA VAL A 361 16.80 -21.82 -12.24
C VAL A 361 17.22 -23.14 -12.90
N MET A 362 16.82 -24.28 -12.32
CA MET A 362 17.23 -25.60 -12.80
C MET A 362 16.67 -25.93 -14.18
N LEU A 363 15.55 -25.32 -14.59
CA LEU A 363 14.98 -25.52 -15.93
C LEU A 363 15.35 -24.40 -16.90
N ALA A 364 15.43 -23.14 -16.46
CA ALA A 364 15.74 -22.02 -17.36
C ALA A 364 17.14 -22.14 -18.00
N LEU A 365 18.14 -22.59 -17.23
CA LEU A 365 19.50 -22.78 -17.74
C LEU A 365 19.59 -23.87 -18.85
N PRO A 366 19.16 -25.12 -18.62
CA PRO A 366 19.25 -26.15 -19.67
C PRO A 366 18.31 -25.86 -20.84
N VAL A 367 17.15 -25.23 -20.62
CA VAL A 367 16.26 -24.82 -21.71
C VAL A 367 16.93 -23.73 -22.56
N ALA A 368 17.60 -22.76 -21.95
CA ALA A 368 18.35 -21.75 -22.69
C ALA A 368 19.45 -22.39 -23.56
N ILE A 369 20.21 -23.33 -22.98
CA ILE A 369 21.21 -24.10 -23.74
C ILE A 369 20.56 -24.86 -24.90
N GLY A 370 19.49 -25.62 -24.64
CA GLY A 370 18.83 -26.44 -25.66
C GLY A 370 18.19 -25.63 -26.78
N LEU A 371 17.52 -24.51 -26.45
CA LEU A 371 16.95 -23.59 -27.43
C LEU A 371 18.02 -22.91 -28.27
N GLY A 372 19.07 -22.38 -27.61
CA GLY A 372 20.17 -21.72 -28.29
C GLY A 372 20.93 -22.66 -29.21
N TRP A 373 21.25 -23.87 -28.73
CA TRP A 373 21.95 -24.89 -29.52
C TRP A 373 21.09 -25.37 -30.69
N GLY A 374 19.86 -25.80 -30.43
CA GLY A 374 18.98 -26.34 -31.47
C GLY A 374 18.67 -25.34 -32.58
N LEU A 375 18.50 -24.06 -32.24
CA LEU A 375 18.31 -23.04 -33.26
C LEU A 375 19.62 -22.69 -34.00
N SER A 376 20.79 -22.77 -33.34
CA SER A 376 22.08 -22.54 -34.01
C SER A 376 22.38 -23.62 -35.05
N GLU A 377 22.03 -24.88 -34.76
CA GLU A 377 22.09 -25.99 -35.71
C GLU A 377 21.14 -25.78 -36.90
N LEU A 378 19.91 -25.31 -36.66
CA LEU A 378 18.94 -25.03 -37.71
C LEU A 378 19.33 -23.84 -38.61
N ALA A 379 19.94 -22.81 -38.03
CA ALA A 379 20.38 -21.61 -38.75
C ALA A 379 21.75 -21.77 -39.41
N GLY A 380 22.55 -22.77 -39.00
CA GLY A 380 23.92 -22.97 -39.47
C GLY A 380 24.92 -21.91 -38.98
N VAL A 381 24.51 -21.03 -38.06
CA VAL A 381 25.32 -19.92 -37.51
C VAL A 381 25.05 -19.82 -36.01
N PRO A 382 26.07 -19.51 -35.18
CA PRO A 382 25.87 -19.30 -33.75
C PRO A 382 24.89 -18.16 -33.48
N ILE A 383 23.78 -18.46 -32.79
CA ILE A 383 22.75 -17.47 -32.47
C ILE A 383 23.20 -16.49 -31.39
N ILE A 384 24.02 -16.98 -30.47
CA ILE A 384 24.65 -16.16 -29.44
C ILE A 384 26.10 -15.95 -29.86
N SER A 385 26.45 -14.72 -30.21
CA SER A 385 27.84 -14.36 -30.50
C SER A 385 28.69 -14.42 -29.23
N MET A 386 30.00 -14.61 -29.39
CA MET A 386 30.97 -14.60 -28.27
C MET A 386 30.92 -13.27 -27.49
N GLU A 387 30.81 -12.13 -28.19
CA GLU A 387 30.68 -10.81 -27.56
C GLU A 387 29.41 -10.71 -26.71
N LYS A 388 28.28 -11.22 -27.21
CA LYS A 388 27.05 -11.24 -26.43
C LYS A 388 27.16 -12.16 -25.22
N GLY A 389 27.80 -13.33 -25.39
CA GLY A 389 28.11 -14.25 -24.29
C GLY A 389 28.95 -13.60 -23.19
N ALA A 390 29.97 -12.81 -23.56
CA ALA A 390 30.80 -12.07 -22.63
C ALA A 390 30.00 -11.04 -21.83
N HIS A 391 29.17 -10.24 -22.49
CA HIS A 391 28.29 -9.27 -21.84
C HIS A 391 27.30 -9.95 -20.88
N LEU A 392 26.70 -11.08 -21.30
CA LEU A 392 25.78 -11.84 -20.45
C LEU A 392 26.46 -12.43 -19.21
N LEU A 393 27.78 -12.69 -19.26
CA LEU A 393 28.58 -13.17 -18.14
C LEU A 393 29.01 -12.02 -17.22
N GLU A 394 29.39 -10.87 -17.77
CA GLU A 394 29.71 -9.65 -17.01
C GLU A 394 28.50 -9.18 -16.18
N ASP A 395 27.31 -9.28 -16.76
CA ASP A 395 26.02 -9.03 -16.11
C ASP A 395 25.77 -9.87 -14.84
N LEU A 396 26.51 -10.97 -14.66
CA LEU A 396 26.43 -11.87 -13.50
C LEU A 396 27.52 -11.60 -12.47
N ASP A 397 28.52 -10.77 -12.75
CA ASP A 397 29.64 -10.56 -11.85
C ASP A 397 29.17 -9.90 -10.53
N PRO A 398 29.31 -10.57 -9.36
CA PRO A 398 28.91 -10.00 -8.07
C PRO A 398 29.61 -8.69 -7.70
N LEU A 399 30.82 -8.46 -8.22
CA LEU A 399 31.60 -7.25 -7.94
C LEU A 399 31.22 -6.07 -8.83
N SER A 400 30.41 -6.33 -9.87
CA SER A 400 29.86 -5.30 -10.75
C SER A 400 28.57 -4.69 -10.19
N TRP A 401 27.83 -4.00 -11.05
CA TRP A 401 26.49 -3.48 -10.74
C TRP A 401 25.42 -4.58 -10.59
N ALA A 402 25.75 -5.87 -10.67
CA ALA A 402 24.79 -6.97 -10.57
C ALA A 402 23.93 -6.93 -9.29
N ILE A 403 24.53 -6.67 -8.12
CA ILE A 403 23.80 -6.62 -6.84
C ILE A 403 22.90 -5.37 -6.74
N PRO A 404 23.39 -4.13 -7.03
CA PRO A 404 22.51 -2.96 -7.12
C PRO A 404 21.33 -3.14 -8.09
N HIS A 405 21.59 -3.66 -9.29
CA HIS A 405 20.54 -3.96 -10.28
C HIS A 405 19.58 -5.06 -9.79
N ALA A 406 20.06 -6.03 -9.01
CA ALA A 406 19.21 -7.02 -8.35
C ALA A 406 18.31 -6.40 -7.27
N ALA A 407 18.80 -5.37 -6.56
CA ALA A 407 17.98 -4.63 -5.60
C ALA A 407 16.84 -3.87 -6.29
N ILE A 408 17.08 -3.30 -7.48
CA ILE A 408 16.03 -2.67 -8.31
C ILE A 408 14.96 -3.70 -8.69
N ALA A 409 15.36 -4.91 -9.12
CA ALA A 409 14.41 -6.00 -9.35
C ALA A 409 13.60 -6.35 -8.09
N GLY A 410 14.27 -6.43 -6.93
CA GLY A 410 13.63 -6.65 -5.63
C GLY A 410 12.60 -5.58 -5.28
N PHE A 411 12.89 -4.31 -5.58
CA PHE A 411 11.94 -3.21 -5.42
C PHE A 411 10.72 -3.37 -6.35
N TYR A 412 10.92 -3.74 -7.62
CA TYR A 412 9.81 -3.96 -8.56
C TYR A 412 8.96 -5.19 -8.22
N LEU A 413 9.55 -6.23 -7.64
CA LEU A 413 8.80 -7.38 -7.11
C LEU A 413 7.86 -6.95 -5.97
N PHE A 414 8.37 -6.14 -5.04
CA PHE A 414 7.55 -5.53 -3.99
C PHE A 414 6.44 -4.65 -4.59
N LEU A 415 6.78 -3.77 -5.53
CA LEU A 415 5.81 -2.87 -6.16
C LEU A 415 4.75 -3.64 -6.95
N SER A 416 5.11 -4.73 -7.63
CA SER A 416 4.18 -5.64 -8.31
C SER A 416 3.16 -6.26 -7.34
N GLY A 417 3.58 -6.61 -6.12
CA GLY A 417 2.68 -7.07 -5.06
C GLY A 417 1.66 -6.01 -4.66
N LEU A 418 2.08 -4.75 -4.53
CA LEU A 418 1.17 -3.63 -4.26
C LEU A 418 0.21 -3.34 -5.43
N ILE A 419 0.71 -3.38 -6.66
CA ILE A 419 -0.10 -3.22 -7.87
C ILE A 419 -1.17 -4.32 -7.94
N THR A 420 -0.79 -5.57 -7.65
CA THR A 420 -1.71 -6.72 -7.60
C THR A 420 -2.86 -6.44 -6.62
N GLY A 421 -2.54 -6.11 -5.36
CA GLY A 421 -3.54 -5.82 -4.34
C GLY A 421 -4.42 -4.60 -4.64
N TYR A 422 -3.87 -3.56 -5.29
CA TYR A 422 -4.62 -2.40 -5.75
C TYR A 422 -5.65 -2.77 -6.82
N PHE A 423 -5.25 -3.51 -7.85
CA PHE A 423 -6.14 -3.92 -8.93
C PHE A 423 -7.16 -4.96 -8.50
N ASP A 424 -6.83 -5.88 -7.58
CA ASP A 424 -7.80 -6.80 -6.98
C ASP A 424 -8.87 -6.04 -6.19
N ASN A 425 -8.46 -5.07 -5.37
CA ASN A 425 -9.39 -4.19 -4.65
C ASN A 425 -10.28 -3.39 -5.62
N GLN A 426 -9.68 -2.81 -6.67
CA GLN A 426 -10.39 -2.01 -7.66
C GLN A 426 -11.37 -2.85 -8.47
N ALA A 427 -11.00 -4.08 -8.84
CA ALA A 427 -11.84 -4.99 -9.61
C ALA A 427 -13.08 -5.43 -8.80
N ALA A 428 -12.90 -5.70 -7.50
CA ALA A 428 -13.98 -6.00 -6.58
C ALA A 428 -14.90 -4.78 -6.35
N TYR A 429 -14.32 -3.61 -6.06
CA TYR A 429 -15.11 -2.41 -5.71
C TYR A 429 -15.91 -1.83 -6.89
N SER A 430 -15.42 -1.97 -8.12
CA SER A 430 -16.03 -1.35 -9.31
C SER A 430 -16.92 -2.28 -10.13
N ASP A 431 -17.24 -3.47 -9.61
CA ASP A 431 -17.95 -4.55 -10.32
C ASP A 431 -17.39 -4.76 -11.74
N PHE A 432 -16.07 -4.79 -11.84
CA PHE A 432 -15.37 -4.67 -13.11
C PHE A 432 -15.78 -5.78 -14.10
N GLY A 433 -16.02 -6.98 -13.61
CA GLY A 433 -16.49 -8.11 -14.40
C GLY A 433 -17.90 -7.89 -14.96
N ALA A 434 -18.82 -7.34 -14.16
CA ALA A 434 -20.15 -6.99 -14.65
C ALA A 434 -20.10 -5.91 -15.73
N ARG A 435 -19.17 -4.95 -15.63
CA ARG A 435 -18.95 -3.92 -16.65
C ARG A 435 -18.42 -4.52 -17.95
N ILE A 436 -17.45 -5.43 -17.89
CA ILE A 436 -16.97 -6.18 -19.06
C ILE A 436 -18.11 -6.97 -19.70
N ALA A 437 -18.90 -7.67 -18.89
CA ALA A 437 -20.00 -8.49 -19.37
C ALA A 437 -21.08 -7.69 -20.14
N ARG A 438 -21.19 -6.37 -19.86
CA ARG A 438 -22.11 -5.44 -20.53
C ARG A 438 -21.57 -4.85 -21.84
N LEU A 439 -20.31 -5.12 -22.21
CA LEU A 439 -19.73 -4.61 -23.45
C LEU A 439 -20.50 -5.16 -24.67
N ARG A 440 -21.11 -4.27 -25.45
CA ARG A 440 -21.96 -4.63 -26.59
C ARG A 440 -21.21 -5.47 -27.63
N TRP A 441 -19.94 -5.15 -27.90
CA TRP A 441 -19.12 -5.91 -28.85
C TRP A 441 -18.81 -7.33 -28.34
N LEU A 442 -18.55 -7.48 -27.03
CA LEU A 442 -18.25 -8.77 -26.42
C LEU A 442 -19.50 -9.67 -26.39
N GLN A 443 -20.65 -9.10 -26.06
CA GLN A 443 -21.93 -9.81 -26.11
C GLN A 443 -22.29 -10.25 -27.53
N LYS A 444 -22.01 -9.41 -28.55
CA LYS A 444 -22.21 -9.78 -29.95
C LYS A 444 -21.28 -10.92 -30.40
N LEU A 445 -20.03 -10.93 -29.92
CA LEU A 445 -19.03 -11.93 -30.31
C LEU A 445 -19.21 -13.29 -29.60
N LEU A 446 -19.44 -13.28 -28.29
CA LEU A 446 -19.42 -14.50 -27.46
C LEU A 446 -20.82 -14.94 -27.00
N GLY A 447 -21.82 -14.05 -27.06
CA GLY A 447 -23.12 -14.22 -26.40
C GLY A 447 -23.13 -13.70 -24.96
N LYS A 448 -24.32 -13.45 -24.41
CA LYS A 448 -24.50 -12.84 -23.07
C LYS A 448 -23.89 -13.68 -21.95
N ASP A 449 -24.16 -14.99 -21.95
CA ASP A 449 -23.70 -15.88 -20.86
C ASP A 449 -22.17 -16.05 -20.87
N ARG A 450 -21.56 -16.14 -22.06
CA ARG A 450 -20.10 -16.22 -22.18
C ARG A 450 -19.43 -14.89 -21.85
N ALA A 451 -20.04 -13.76 -22.20
CA ALA A 451 -19.55 -12.44 -21.80
C ALA A 451 -19.58 -12.26 -20.27
N GLN A 452 -20.60 -12.80 -19.59
CA GLN A 452 -20.64 -12.84 -18.12
C GLN A 452 -19.53 -13.70 -17.53
N ARG A 453 -19.34 -14.93 -18.03
CA ARG A 453 -18.25 -15.80 -17.58
C ARG A 453 -16.88 -15.16 -17.81
N PHE A 454 -16.69 -14.51 -18.95
CA PHE A 454 -15.46 -13.80 -19.27
C PHE A 454 -15.23 -12.61 -18.33
N GLY A 455 -16.28 -11.82 -18.06
CA GLY A 455 -16.21 -10.72 -17.10
C GLY A 455 -15.81 -11.20 -15.71
N PHE A 456 -16.46 -12.27 -15.21
CA PHE A 456 -16.12 -12.87 -13.91
C PHE A 456 -14.69 -13.40 -13.87
N TYR A 457 -14.27 -14.11 -14.92
CA TYR A 457 -12.90 -14.60 -15.06
C TYR A 457 -11.84 -13.48 -15.01
N ILE A 458 -12.09 -12.37 -15.70
CA ILE A 458 -11.19 -11.21 -15.68
C ILE A 458 -11.21 -10.54 -14.31
N GLN A 459 -12.36 -10.40 -13.66
CA GLN A 459 -12.47 -9.80 -12.33
C GLN A 459 -11.68 -10.59 -11.28
N GLU A 460 -11.78 -11.92 -11.28
CA GLU A 460 -11.05 -12.78 -10.34
C GLU A 460 -9.53 -12.76 -10.54
N ARG A 461 -9.06 -12.40 -11.74
CA ARG A 461 -7.64 -12.48 -12.12
C ARG A 461 -7.01 -11.12 -12.41
N MET A 462 -7.75 -10.03 -12.24
CA MET A 462 -7.32 -8.71 -12.70
C MET A 462 -6.02 -8.26 -12.02
N GLY A 463 -5.94 -8.36 -10.69
CA GLY A 463 -4.72 -7.97 -9.97
C GLY A 463 -3.55 -8.85 -10.37
N GLY A 464 -3.76 -10.15 -10.53
CA GLY A 464 -2.72 -11.06 -11.03
C GLY A 464 -2.23 -10.70 -12.43
N ILE A 465 -3.14 -10.43 -13.38
CA ILE A 465 -2.79 -10.06 -14.75
C ILE A 465 -2.05 -8.71 -14.76
N MET A 466 -2.59 -7.67 -14.11
CA MET A 466 -1.96 -6.34 -14.10
C MET A 466 -0.67 -6.30 -13.31
N GLY A 467 -0.60 -6.98 -12.17
CA GLY A 467 0.62 -7.10 -11.39
C GLY A 467 1.76 -7.75 -12.17
N ASN A 468 1.48 -8.83 -12.92
CA ASN A 468 2.48 -9.50 -13.76
C ASN A 468 2.84 -8.72 -15.02
N PHE A 469 1.84 -8.13 -15.69
CA PHE A 469 2.06 -7.33 -16.89
C PHE A 469 2.91 -6.10 -16.59
N LEU A 470 2.52 -5.31 -15.59
CA LEU A 470 3.25 -4.10 -15.20
C LEU A 470 4.62 -4.43 -14.61
N PHE A 471 4.77 -5.57 -13.91
CA PHE A 471 6.09 -6.06 -13.51
C PHE A 471 6.99 -6.30 -14.72
N GLY A 472 6.49 -6.97 -15.76
CA GLY A 472 7.25 -7.16 -17.00
C GLY A 472 7.57 -5.86 -17.73
N CYS A 473 6.64 -4.91 -17.77
CA CYS A 473 6.90 -3.59 -18.34
C CYS A 473 7.98 -2.82 -17.55
N MET A 474 7.96 -2.87 -16.22
CA MET A 474 9.03 -2.30 -15.39
C MET A 474 10.36 -2.98 -15.71
N LEU A 475 10.41 -4.32 -15.77
CA LEU A 475 11.63 -5.04 -16.12
C LEU A 475 12.15 -4.69 -17.52
N GLY A 476 11.27 -4.51 -18.50
CA GLY A 476 11.62 -4.30 -19.89
C GLY A 476 12.05 -2.86 -20.22
N SER A 477 11.52 -1.88 -19.49
CA SER A 477 11.76 -0.46 -19.79
C SER A 477 12.90 0.18 -18.98
N THR A 478 13.27 -0.36 -17.82
CA THR A 478 14.25 0.29 -16.92
C THR A 478 15.62 0.51 -17.55
N GLY A 479 16.12 -0.45 -18.34
CA GLY A 479 17.40 -0.28 -19.04
C GLY A 479 17.40 0.95 -19.95
N VAL A 480 16.36 1.07 -20.78
CA VAL A 480 16.17 2.20 -21.69
C VAL A 480 15.94 3.51 -20.93
N ILE A 481 15.15 3.49 -19.85
CA ILE A 481 14.95 4.67 -18.99
C ILE A 481 16.29 5.12 -18.40
N GLY A 482 17.15 4.19 -17.98
CA GLY A 482 18.52 4.47 -17.56
C GLY A 482 19.32 5.17 -18.63
N THR A 483 19.32 4.63 -19.85
CA THR A 483 20.00 5.24 -21.00
C THR A 483 19.52 6.66 -21.30
N ILE A 484 18.19 6.89 -21.30
CA ILE A 484 17.60 8.22 -21.55
C ILE A 484 18.00 9.22 -20.46
N LEU A 485 18.06 8.80 -19.20
CA LEU A 485 18.42 9.65 -18.07
C LEU A 485 19.93 9.79 -17.84
N GLY A 486 20.76 9.07 -18.59
CA GLY A 486 22.22 9.00 -18.36
C GLY A 486 22.60 8.31 -17.04
N LEU A 487 21.72 7.46 -16.51
CA LEU A 487 21.94 6.73 -15.26
C LEU A 487 22.26 5.26 -15.56
N PRO A 488 23.18 4.62 -14.82
CA PRO A 488 23.47 3.18 -14.96
C PRO A 488 22.34 2.37 -14.31
N LEU A 489 21.15 2.37 -14.92
CA LEU A 489 20.00 1.61 -14.48
C LEU A 489 19.81 0.40 -15.39
N ASP A 490 19.87 -0.78 -14.80
CA ASP A 490 19.50 -2.06 -15.41
C ASP A 490 18.91 -2.97 -14.33
N ILE A 491 18.50 -4.18 -14.70
CA ILE A 491 17.86 -5.12 -13.77
C ILE A 491 18.42 -6.53 -13.90
N ARG A 492 18.71 -7.13 -12.75
CA ARG A 492 19.08 -8.54 -12.63
C ARG A 492 18.04 -9.29 -11.83
N HIS A 493 17.41 -10.28 -12.46
CA HIS A 493 16.44 -11.15 -11.82
C HIS A 493 16.89 -12.59 -11.95
N ILE A 494 16.91 -13.32 -10.84
CA ILE A 494 17.51 -14.67 -10.73
C ILE A 494 17.18 -15.62 -11.89
N ALA A 495 15.90 -15.70 -12.28
CA ALA A 495 15.48 -16.62 -13.34
C ALA A 495 16.05 -16.24 -14.71
N PHE A 496 16.09 -14.95 -15.06
CA PHE A 496 16.71 -14.48 -16.31
C PHE A 496 18.23 -14.60 -16.25
N SER A 497 18.83 -14.29 -15.10
CA SER A 497 20.27 -14.48 -14.88
C SER A 497 20.70 -15.93 -15.10
N SER A 498 19.88 -16.92 -14.70
CA SER A 498 20.15 -18.33 -14.98
C SER A 498 20.06 -18.70 -16.46
N ALA A 499 19.08 -18.17 -17.19
CA ALA A 499 19.00 -18.35 -18.64
C ALA A 499 20.18 -17.68 -19.37
N ASN A 500 20.58 -16.48 -18.93
CA ASN A 500 21.71 -15.75 -19.48
C ASN A 500 23.03 -16.51 -19.31
N LEU A 501 23.25 -17.18 -18.16
CA LEU A 501 24.39 -18.07 -17.99
C LEU A 501 24.37 -19.24 -18.99
N GLY A 502 23.19 -19.83 -19.24
CA GLY A 502 23.02 -20.88 -20.25
C GLY A 502 23.39 -20.40 -21.66
N TYR A 503 22.92 -19.22 -22.07
CA TYR A 503 23.31 -18.62 -23.35
C TYR A 503 24.78 -18.20 -23.40
N ALA A 504 25.35 -17.73 -22.29
CA ALA A 504 26.78 -17.40 -22.21
C ALA A 504 27.64 -18.65 -22.41
N LEU A 505 27.32 -19.77 -21.74
CA LEU A 505 28.00 -21.05 -21.95
C LEU A 505 28.02 -21.45 -23.43
N LEU A 506 26.88 -21.30 -24.11
CA LEU A 506 26.78 -21.59 -25.54
C LEU A 506 27.60 -20.62 -26.41
N GLY A 507 27.57 -19.31 -26.12
CA GLY A 507 28.32 -18.30 -26.87
C GLY A 507 29.84 -18.47 -26.80
N PHE A 508 30.33 -19.15 -25.76
CA PHE A 508 31.72 -19.56 -25.60
C PHE A 508 31.99 -21.03 -26.01
N ASP A 509 31.04 -21.69 -26.68
CA ASP A 509 31.14 -23.10 -27.10
C ASP A 509 31.54 -24.05 -25.95
N PHE A 510 30.98 -23.80 -24.76
CA PHE A 510 31.28 -24.50 -23.52
C PHE A 510 32.76 -24.46 -23.08
N ALA A 511 33.59 -23.62 -23.70
CA ALA A 511 35.01 -23.49 -23.40
C ALA A 511 35.32 -22.58 -22.18
N LEU A 512 34.29 -22.16 -21.42
CA LEU A 512 34.48 -21.34 -20.23
C LEU A 512 35.20 -22.11 -19.12
N PRO A 513 36.18 -21.50 -18.44
CA PRO A 513 36.85 -22.16 -17.32
C PRO A 513 35.85 -22.39 -16.17
N LEU A 514 35.98 -23.53 -15.47
CA LEU A 514 35.09 -23.88 -14.36
C LEU A 514 34.98 -22.78 -13.31
N LYS A 515 36.07 -22.04 -13.07
CA LYS A 515 36.09 -20.87 -12.19
C LYS A 515 35.08 -19.78 -12.62
N ALA A 516 34.97 -19.48 -13.92
CA ALA A 516 34.03 -18.50 -14.44
C ALA A 516 32.58 -18.98 -14.31
N VAL A 517 32.32 -20.27 -14.55
CA VAL A 517 30.99 -20.87 -14.38
C VAL A 517 30.56 -20.83 -12.90
N LEU A 518 31.46 -21.20 -11.99
CA LEU A 518 31.21 -21.13 -10.55
C LEU A 518 31.01 -19.68 -10.06
N TRP A 519 31.76 -18.74 -10.63
CA TRP A 519 31.59 -17.31 -10.34
C TRP A 519 30.24 -16.77 -10.82
N GLY A 520 29.82 -17.13 -12.04
CA GLY A 520 28.49 -16.80 -12.56
C GLY A 520 27.37 -17.44 -11.74
N ALA A 521 27.54 -18.68 -11.29
CA ALA A 521 26.59 -19.36 -10.39
C ALA A 521 26.47 -18.67 -9.03
N LEU A 522 27.60 -18.20 -8.45
CA LEU A 522 27.60 -17.37 -7.24
C LEU A 522 26.87 -16.04 -7.49
N GLY A 523 27.08 -15.42 -8.65
CA GLY A 523 26.34 -14.25 -9.12
C GLY A 523 24.83 -14.46 -9.12
N ILE A 524 24.36 -15.53 -9.77
CA ILE A 524 22.94 -15.90 -9.78
C ILE A 524 22.39 -16.07 -8.37
N ALA A 525 23.13 -16.75 -7.49
CA ALA A 525 22.71 -16.96 -6.10
C ALA A 525 22.59 -15.63 -5.33
N LEU A 526 23.56 -14.73 -5.47
CA LEU A 526 23.56 -13.41 -4.82
C LEU A 526 22.47 -12.49 -5.39
N ILE A 527 22.24 -12.52 -6.71
CA ILE A 527 21.13 -11.82 -7.37
C ILE A 527 19.80 -12.28 -6.78
N GLY A 528 19.56 -13.60 -6.70
CA GLY A 528 18.33 -14.14 -6.13
C GLY A 528 18.14 -13.83 -4.65
N MET A 529 19.20 -13.93 -3.86
CA MET A 529 19.18 -13.54 -2.45
C MET A 529 18.80 -12.06 -2.31
N THR A 530 19.40 -11.19 -3.13
CA THR A 530 19.10 -9.75 -3.12
C THR A 530 17.67 -9.46 -3.55
N ASN A 531 17.18 -10.08 -4.64
CA ASN A 531 15.80 -9.97 -5.10
C ASN A 531 14.83 -10.29 -3.95
N LEU A 532 15.06 -11.41 -3.26
CA LEU A 532 14.22 -11.90 -2.17
C LEU A 532 14.28 -11.01 -0.92
N VAL A 533 15.49 -10.67 -0.45
CA VAL A 533 15.68 -9.86 0.76
C VAL A 533 15.08 -8.48 0.61
N VAL A 534 15.37 -7.79 -0.51
CA VAL A 534 14.87 -6.43 -0.74
C VAL A 534 13.34 -6.43 -0.87
N SER A 535 12.77 -7.34 -1.67
CA SER A 535 11.33 -7.42 -1.84
C SER A 535 10.61 -7.77 -0.54
N PHE A 536 11.13 -8.73 0.22
CA PHE A 536 10.54 -9.17 1.50
C PHE A 536 10.63 -8.07 2.56
N ALA A 537 11.80 -7.44 2.72
CA ALA A 537 12.02 -6.40 3.73
C ALA A 537 11.12 -5.18 3.49
N LEU A 538 10.98 -4.74 2.24
CA LEU A 538 10.09 -3.63 1.89
C LEU A 538 8.62 -3.98 2.13
N ALA A 539 8.19 -5.18 1.73
CA ALA A 539 6.83 -5.65 1.95
C ALA A 539 6.50 -5.76 3.44
N LEU A 540 7.36 -6.40 4.23
CA LEU A 540 7.19 -6.57 5.68
C LEU A 540 7.15 -5.23 6.41
N ARG A 541 8.09 -4.33 6.10
CA ARG A 541 8.11 -2.97 6.67
C ARG A 541 6.84 -2.20 6.35
N THR A 542 6.32 -2.34 5.13
CA THR A 542 5.10 -1.64 4.69
C THR A 542 3.87 -2.21 5.40
N ALA A 543 3.77 -3.54 5.51
CA ALA A 543 2.67 -4.20 6.20
C ALA A 543 2.64 -3.91 7.71
N LEU A 544 3.79 -3.96 8.40
CA LEU A 544 3.87 -3.64 9.82
C LEU A 544 3.52 -2.17 10.12
N ARG A 545 4.01 -1.23 9.29
CA ARG A 545 3.65 0.19 9.40
C ARG A 545 2.16 0.41 9.16
N ALA A 546 1.56 -0.30 8.21
CA ALA A 546 0.14 -0.21 7.94
C ALA A 546 -0.70 -0.64 9.15
N ARG A 547 -0.26 -1.67 9.88
CA ARG A 547 -0.95 -2.23 11.06
C ARG A 547 -0.61 -1.57 12.40
N ARG A 548 0.23 -0.51 12.42
CA ARG A 548 0.73 0.15 13.65
C ARG A 548 1.39 -0.80 14.65
N VAL A 549 2.04 -1.86 14.16
CA VAL A 549 2.75 -2.79 15.04
C VAL A 549 4.16 -2.25 15.28
N GLU A 550 4.37 -1.66 16.46
CA GLU A 550 5.72 -1.40 16.99
C GLU A 550 6.25 -2.70 17.58
N PHE A 551 6.76 -3.59 16.72
CA PHE A 551 7.32 -4.85 17.17
C PHE A 551 8.68 -4.58 17.85
N GLU A 552 8.68 -4.43 19.17
CA GLU A 552 9.91 -4.19 19.96
C GLU A 552 10.80 -5.44 20.08
N HIS A 553 10.28 -6.63 19.77
CA HIS A 553 10.90 -7.92 20.07
C HIS A 553 11.58 -8.60 18.87
N TRP A 554 12.21 -7.82 17.98
CA TRP A 554 12.95 -8.38 16.83
C TRP A 554 14.08 -9.32 17.23
N MET A 555 14.78 -9.03 18.32
CA MET A 555 15.94 -9.82 18.75
C MET A 555 15.55 -11.23 19.24
N PRO A 556 14.50 -11.41 20.08
CA PRO A 556 13.96 -12.73 20.39
C PRO A 556 13.52 -13.53 19.16
N LEU A 557 12.86 -12.90 18.18
CA LEU A 557 12.42 -13.57 16.95
C LEU A 557 13.61 -14.04 16.11
N LEU A 558 14.59 -13.18 15.87
CA LEU A 558 15.83 -13.55 15.16
C LEU A 558 16.58 -14.66 15.90
N GLY A 559 16.65 -14.59 17.23
CA GLY A 559 17.23 -15.65 18.06
C GLY A 559 16.50 -16.98 17.93
N ALA A 560 15.16 -16.97 17.87
CA ALA A 560 14.35 -18.17 17.68
C ALA A 560 14.49 -18.77 16.27
N ILE A 561 14.48 -17.94 15.23
CA ILE A 561 14.75 -18.35 13.84
C ILE A 561 16.14 -18.97 13.74
N TRP A 562 17.17 -18.32 14.30
CA TRP A 562 18.54 -18.80 14.29
C TRP A 562 18.69 -20.12 15.04
N ARG A 563 18.04 -20.26 16.20
CA ARG A 563 18.00 -21.51 16.97
C ARG A 563 17.38 -22.64 16.15
N ARG A 564 16.23 -22.41 15.51
CA ARG A 564 15.56 -23.39 14.63
C ARG A 564 16.43 -23.74 13.44
N PHE A 565 17.09 -22.77 12.82
CA PHE A 565 17.99 -22.99 11.69
C PHE A 565 19.18 -23.88 12.07
N ARG A 566 19.77 -23.67 13.26
CA ARG A 566 20.87 -24.52 13.75
C ARG A 566 20.44 -25.91 14.17
N GLN A 567 19.28 -26.05 14.84
CA GLN A 567 18.81 -27.34 15.38
C GLN A 567 18.13 -28.21 14.32
N HIS A 568 17.33 -27.59 13.44
CA HIS A 568 16.54 -28.26 12.42
C HIS A 568 16.66 -27.54 11.07
N PRO A 569 17.86 -27.46 10.45
CA PRO A 569 18.05 -26.78 9.16
C PRO A 569 17.17 -27.37 8.05
N ARG A 570 16.88 -28.67 8.13
CA ARG A 570 15.96 -29.35 7.22
C ARG A 570 14.57 -28.72 7.16
N SER A 571 14.08 -28.13 8.25
CA SER A 571 12.74 -27.50 8.29
C SER A 571 12.62 -26.29 7.35
N PHE A 572 13.73 -25.61 7.05
CA PHE A 572 13.79 -24.49 6.11
C PHE A 572 13.97 -24.93 4.66
N LEU A 573 14.38 -26.18 4.41
CA LEU A 573 14.72 -26.69 3.08
C LEU A 573 13.64 -27.64 2.54
N LEU A 574 13.12 -28.52 3.40
CA LEU A 574 12.27 -29.63 3.02
C LEU A 574 11.05 -29.75 3.95
N PRO A 575 9.91 -30.20 3.41
CA PRO A 575 8.74 -30.51 4.23
C PRO A 575 9.05 -31.50 5.35
N PRO A 576 8.33 -31.43 6.48
CA PRO A 576 8.41 -32.46 7.51
C PRO A 576 8.14 -33.84 6.89
N ARG A 577 8.86 -34.84 7.39
CA ARG A 577 8.61 -36.23 7.00
C ARG A 577 7.33 -36.67 7.69
N GLU A 578 6.23 -36.73 6.93
CA GLU A 578 5.06 -37.56 7.29
C GLU A 578 5.49 -38.93 7.78
#